data_AF-A0A9J6H6D1-F1
#
_entry.id   AF-A0A9J6H6D1-F1
#
_cell.length_a   1.000
_cell.length_b   1.000
_cell.length_c   1.000
_cell.angle_alpha   90.00
_cell.angle_beta   90.00
_cell.angle_gamma   90.00
#
_symmetry.space_group_name_H-M   'P 1'
#
loop_
_entity.id
_entity.type
_entity.pdbx_description
1 polymer ?
#
loop_
_entity_poly.entity_id
_entity_poly.type
_entity_poly.pdbx_seq_one_letter_code
_entity_poly.pdbx_strand_id
1 'polypeptide(L)'
;MHLSHYVCLICLFSKCFPDWISSTEHGLAAKCKYCNCVLRPHYTDLLKHADTKNHKDYIVPATQQLKQFLDTVSKPDFDQPRSEVRIAFYTATHTAVSAVDELGEILNQEFDGKFRMHRTICAAVIKNVLASHFKDKLDKMVKEAPGYSLMLDESTDVSDAKQLCISVRFYNSGTNCISDTFLDLKEIPGGTAEVMYQCVMDVLSDHGLALKDCVGIATDGANSMCGEHNCLWSRLRNENENLILVKCMCHSLDLLVAAKSMETMPSALE
;
A
#
# COMPACT_ATOMS: atom_id res chain seq x y z
N MET A 1 -19.66 -52.42 -0.28
CA MET A 1 -18.67 -51.58 -1.00
C MET A 1 -19.36 -50.27 -1.34
N HIS A 2 -18.99 -49.06 -0.92
CA HIS A 2 -17.92 -48.53 -0.08
C HIS A 2 -18.48 -47.22 0.50
N LEU A 3 -18.75 -47.16 1.81
CA LEU A 3 -19.21 -45.96 2.53
C LEU A 3 -18.17 -45.49 3.56
N SER A 4 -16.89 -45.79 3.31
CA SER A 4 -15.79 -45.63 4.27
C SER A 4 -14.74 -44.57 3.91
N HIS A 5 -15.02 -43.67 2.95
CA HIS A 5 -14.02 -42.72 2.45
C HIS A 5 -14.42 -41.23 2.54
N TYR A 6 -15.36 -40.89 3.41
CA TYR A 6 -15.52 -39.50 3.82
C TYR A 6 -15.30 -39.42 5.32
N VAL A 7 -14.06 -39.12 5.73
CA VAL A 7 -13.91 -38.25 6.90
C VAL A 7 -14.67 -37.00 6.53
N CYS A 8 -15.87 -36.91 7.10
CA CYS A 8 -16.85 -35.91 6.76
C CYS A 8 -16.19 -34.55 6.93
N LEU A 9 -15.86 -33.88 5.82
CA LEU A 9 -15.40 -32.47 5.82
C LEU A 9 -16.37 -31.59 6.64
N ILE A 10 -17.63 -32.02 6.77
CA ILE A 10 -18.64 -31.39 7.62
C ILE A 10 -18.25 -31.43 9.12
N CYS A 11 -17.54 -32.44 9.63
CA CYS A 11 -17.14 -32.48 11.05
C CYS A 11 -15.90 -31.63 11.36
N LEU A 12 -15.00 -31.41 10.40
CA LEU A 12 -13.83 -30.53 10.56
C LEU A 12 -14.17 -29.04 10.35
N PHE A 13 -15.26 -28.74 9.61
CA PHE A 13 -15.72 -27.37 9.32
C PHE A 13 -17.04 -26.99 10.01
N SER A 14 -17.65 -27.86 10.82
CA SER A 14 -18.85 -27.50 11.59
C SER A 14 -18.46 -26.83 12.91
N LYS A 15 -19.16 -25.74 13.24
CA LYS A 15 -19.08 -24.97 14.51
C LYS A 15 -19.26 -25.82 15.79
N CYS A 16 -19.52 -27.12 15.69
CA CYS A 16 -19.85 -28.00 16.80
C CYS A 16 -18.64 -28.67 17.46
N PHE A 17 -17.47 -28.71 16.80
CA PHE A 17 -16.25 -29.27 17.39
C PHE A 17 -15.17 -28.18 17.48
N PRO A 18 -14.79 -27.75 18.70
CA PRO A 18 -13.73 -26.76 18.88
C PRO A 18 -12.38 -27.26 18.33
N ASP A 19 -11.41 -26.34 18.19
CA ASP A 19 -10.08 -26.48 17.56
C ASP A 19 -9.16 -27.62 18.09
N TRP A 20 -9.67 -28.55 18.89
CA TRP A 20 -8.96 -29.66 19.52
C TRP A 20 -8.77 -30.91 18.65
N ILE A 21 -9.39 -30.98 17.47
CA ILE A 21 -9.27 -32.13 16.55
C ILE A 21 -8.29 -31.80 15.41
N SER A 22 -7.41 -32.73 15.06
CA SER A 22 -6.56 -32.68 13.86
C SER A 22 -6.63 -33.99 13.08
N SER A 23 -6.36 -33.97 11.76
CA SER A 23 -6.23 -35.19 10.96
C SER A 23 -4.87 -35.86 11.16
N THR A 24 -4.81 -37.19 11.05
CA THR A 24 -3.54 -37.93 10.95
C THR A 24 -3.01 -37.95 9.51
N GLU A 25 -1.74 -38.32 9.30
CA GLU A 25 -1.04 -38.26 8.00
C GLU A 25 -1.73 -39.01 6.85
N HIS A 26 -2.59 -39.98 7.15
CA HIS A 26 -3.36 -40.74 6.15
C HIS A 26 -4.85 -40.37 6.07
N GLY A 27 -5.29 -39.33 6.80
CA GLY A 27 -6.65 -38.79 6.72
C GLY A 27 -7.78 -39.72 7.17
N LEU A 28 -7.49 -40.93 7.66
CA LEU A 28 -8.49 -41.94 8.04
C LEU A 28 -8.83 -41.97 9.54
N ALA A 29 -8.12 -41.17 10.35
CA ALA A 29 -8.36 -41.08 11.79
C ALA A 29 -8.28 -39.63 12.28
N ALA A 30 -9.03 -39.34 13.34
CA ALA A 30 -8.97 -38.06 14.04
C ALA A 30 -7.96 -38.16 15.20
N LYS A 31 -7.26 -37.07 15.51
CA LYS A 31 -6.36 -36.99 16.66
C LYS A 31 -6.78 -35.84 17.56
N CYS A 32 -6.88 -36.09 18.86
CA CYS A 32 -7.09 -35.04 19.85
C CYS A 32 -5.75 -34.37 20.17
N LYS A 33 -5.67 -33.04 20.00
CA LYS A 33 -4.46 -32.24 20.26
C LYS A 33 -4.10 -32.20 21.75
N TYR A 34 -5.08 -32.21 22.64
CA TYR A 34 -4.89 -32.10 24.09
C TYR A 34 -4.65 -33.46 24.78
N CYS A 35 -5.41 -34.49 24.40
CA CYS A 35 -5.28 -35.84 24.97
C CYS A 35 -4.21 -36.69 24.26
N ASN A 36 -3.67 -36.21 23.14
CA ASN A 36 -2.73 -36.91 22.26
C ASN A 36 -3.16 -38.35 21.89
N CYS A 37 -4.47 -38.59 21.77
CA CYS A 37 -5.02 -39.91 21.44
C CYS A 37 -5.64 -39.94 20.03
N VAL A 38 -5.56 -41.10 19.38
CA VAL A 38 -6.17 -41.35 18.07
C VAL A 38 -7.61 -41.83 18.27
N LEU A 39 -8.54 -41.19 17.56
CA LEU A 39 -9.99 -41.39 17.65
C LEU A 39 -10.54 -41.81 16.29
N ARG A 40 -11.65 -42.53 16.33
CA ARG A 40 -12.45 -42.80 15.14
C ARG A 40 -13.15 -41.49 14.73
N PRO A 41 -13.10 -41.09 13.45
CA PRO A 41 -13.68 -39.85 12.96
C PRO A 41 -15.21 -39.95 12.80
N HIS A 42 -15.88 -40.62 13.75
CA HIS A 42 -17.33 -40.76 13.79
C HIS A 42 -17.90 -39.79 14.83
N TYR A 43 -18.95 -39.06 14.46
CA TYR A 43 -19.54 -38.00 15.27
C TYR A 43 -19.82 -38.41 16.73
N THR A 44 -20.40 -39.60 16.92
CA THR A 44 -20.72 -40.12 18.27
C THR A 44 -19.48 -40.40 19.12
N ASP A 45 -18.39 -40.82 18.49
CA ASP A 45 -17.16 -41.18 19.19
C ASP A 45 -16.39 -39.92 19.60
N LEU A 46 -16.45 -38.88 18.76
CA LEU A 46 -15.91 -37.56 19.05
C LEU A 46 -16.67 -36.87 20.20
N LEU A 47 -18.01 -36.94 20.20
CA LEU A 47 -18.82 -36.42 21.32
C LEU A 47 -18.54 -37.15 22.63
N LYS A 48 -18.43 -38.48 22.59
CA LYS A 48 -18.08 -39.28 23.78
C LYS A 48 -16.70 -38.91 24.30
N HIS A 49 -15.72 -38.72 23.42
CA HIS A 49 -14.39 -38.26 23.82
C HIS A 49 -14.43 -36.87 24.44
N ALA A 50 -15.16 -35.93 23.83
CA ALA A 50 -15.32 -34.57 24.34
C ALA A 50 -15.90 -34.55 25.77
N ASP A 51 -16.77 -35.52 26.09
CA ASP A 51 -17.39 -35.62 27.41
C ASP A 51 -16.52 -36.33 28.45
N THR A 52 -15.41 -36.96 28.05
CA THR A 52 -14.52 -37.68 28.97
C THR A 52 -13.86 -36.74 29.98
N LYS A 53 -13.72 -37.22 31.22
CA LYS A 53 -13.09 -36.48 32.31
C LYS A 53 -11.66 -36.06 31.95
N ASN A 54 -10.86 -36.97 31.39
CA ASN A 54 -9.49 -36.66 30.94
C ASN A 54 -9.46 -35.51 29.93
N HIS A 55 -10.37 -35.52 28.94
CA HIS A 55 -10.41 -34.46 27.95
C HIS A 55 -10.76 -33.10 28.54
N LYS A 56 -11.76 -33.06 29.43
CA LYS A 56 -12.13 -31.83 30.16
C LYS A 56 -10.98 -31.34 31.05
N ASP A 57 -10.30 -32.26 31.75
CA ASP A 57 -9.17 -31.94 32.63
C ASP A 57 -7.96 -31.38 31.87
N TYR A 58 -7.75 -31.77 30.60
CA TYR A 58 -6.67 -31.24 29.76
C TYR A 58 -7.07 -29.97 28.98
N ILE A 59 -8.33 -29.82 28.56
CA ILE A 59 -8.81 -28.63 27.85
C ILE A 59 -8.95 -27.44 28.79
N VAL A 60 -9.51 -27.63 29.99
CA VAL A 60 -9.82 -26.51 30.90
C VAL A 60 -8.58 -25.67 31.23
N PRO A 61 -7.41 -26.24 31.58
CA PRO A 61 -6.20 -25.47 31.86
C PRO A 61 -5.66 -24.75 30.62
N ALA A 62 -5.65 -25.39 29.45
CA ALA A 62 -5.15 -24.79 28.21
C ALA A 62 -6.03 -23.63 27.73
N THR A 63 -7.35 -23.78 27.87
CA THR A 63 -8.32 -22.72 27.54
C THR A 63 -8.29 -21.59 28.57
N GLN A 64 -8.08 -21.90 29.85
CA GLN A 64 -7.90 -20.90 30.91
C GLN A 64 -6.60 -20.13 30.75
N GLN A 65 -5.50 -20.77 30.35
CA GLN A 65 -4.24 -20.07 30.06
C GLN A 65 -4.37 -19.14 28.86
N LEU A 66 -5.05 -19.57 27.80
CA LEU A 66 -5.33 -18.71 26.64
C LEU A 66 -6.26 -17.55 27.01
N LYS A 67 -7.31 -17.80 27.80
CA LYS A 67 -8.19 -16.76 28.33
C LYS A 67 -7.44 -15.79 29.23
N GLN A 68 -6.64 -16.27 30.18
CA GLN A 68 -5.81 -15.42 31.01
C GLN A 68 -4.86 -14.58 30.18
N PHE A 69 -4.20 -15.15 29.17
CA PHE A 69 -3.34 -14.40 28.25
C PHE A 69 -4.13 -13.32 27.51
N LEU A 70 -5.27 -13.66 26.93
CA LEU A 70 -6.15 -12.72 26.22
C LEU A 70 -6.76 -11.65 27.14
N ASP A 71 -7.08 -11.99 28.39
CA ASP A 71 -7.58 -11.06 29.41
C ASP A 71 -6.47 -10.16 29.96
N THR A 72 -5.20 -10.60 29.88
CA THR A 72 -4.02 -9.79 30.21
C THR A 72 -3.66 -8.83 29.08
N VAL A 73 -4.00 -9.18 27.83
CA VAL A 73 -3.97 -8.25 26.71
C VAL A 73 -5.14 -7.29 26.90
N SER A 74 -4.86 -6.11 27.44
CA SER A 74 -5.86 -5.05 27.57
C SER A 74 -6.68 -4.95 26.28
N LYS A 75 -8.02 -5.03 26.39
CA LYS A 75 -8.89 -4.70 25.26
C LYS A 75 -8.42 -3.35 24.71
N PRO A 76 -8.15 -3.24 23.39
CA PRO A 76 -7.74 -1.97 22.82
C PRO A 76 -8.82 -0.94 23.15
N ASP A 77 -8.44 0.08 23.90
CA ASP A 77 -9.32 1.22 24.17
C ASP A 77 -9.35 2.07 22.91
N PHE A 78 -10.48 2.03 22.21
CA PHE A 78 -10.73 2.83 21.04
C PHE A 78 -11.20 4.22 21.49
N ASP A 79 -10.26 5.11 21.79
CA ASP A 79 -10.52 6.54 21.69
C ASP A 79 -10.84 6.84 20.21
N GLN A 80 -12.14 6.93 19.92
CA GLN A 80 -12.71 6.79 18.58
C GLN A 80 -12.04 7.68 17.52
N PRO A 81 -11.72 8.97 17.78
CA PRO A 81 -11.01 9.80 16.81
C PRO A 81 -9.55 9.35 16.57
N ARG A 82 -8.85 8.89 17.61
CA ARG A 82 -7.43 8.51 17.52
C ARG A 82 -7.24 7.19 16.81
N SER A 83 -8.15 6.24 17.00
CA SER A 83 -8.12 4.94 16.34
C SER A 83 -8.46 5.04 14.86
N GLU A 84 -9.45 5.86 14.49
CA GLU A 84 -9.83 6.11 13.09
C GLU A 84 -8.67 6.72 12.30
N VAL A 85 -7.97 7.72 12.86
CA VAL A 85 -6.78 8.32 12.21
C VAL A 85 -5.66 7.30 12.04
N ARG A 86 -5.41 6.44 13.03
CA ARG A 86 -4.37 5.40 12.94
C ARG A 86 -4.69 4.36 11.89
N ILE A 87 -5.94 3.90 11.83
CA ILE A 87 -6.36 2.93 10.83
C ILE A 87 -6.34 3.57 9.44
N ALA A 88 -6.81 4.81 9.30
CA ALA A 88 -6.74 5.54 8.03
C ALA A 88 -5.30 5.73 7.54
N PHE A 89 -4.36 6.03 8.45
CA PHE A 89 -2.94 6.12 8.13
C PHE A 89 -2.39 4.77 7.68
N TYR A 90 -2.66 3.70 8.44
CA TYR A 90 -2.25 2.34 8.07
C TYR A 90 -2.81 1.92 6.71
N THR A 91 -4.09 2.23 6.46
CA THR A 91 -4.74 1.99 5.18
C THR A 91 -4.00 2.71 4.07
N ALA A 92 -3.76 4.02 4.21
CA ALA A 92 -3.07 4.81 3.19
C ALA A 92 -1.67 4.30 2.83
N THR A 93 -0.96 3.69 3.78
CA THR A 93 0.43 3.24 3.57
C THR A 93 0.56 1.77 3.17
N HIS A 94 -0.44 0.93 3.44
CA HIS A 94 -0.29 -0.52 3.32
C HIS A 94 -1.41 -1.25 2.57
N THR A 95 -2.55 -0.62 2.27
CA THR A 95 -3.66 -1.32 1.61
C THR A 95 -4.59 -0.37 0.83
N ALA A 96 -5.58 -0.94 0.15
CA ALA A 96 -6.62 -0.17 -0.51
C ALA A 96 -7.65 0.35 0.50
N VAL A 97 -8.20 1.54 0.25
CA VAL A 97 -9.26 2.13 1.07
C VAL A 97 -10.52 1.27 1.12
N SER A 98 -10.77 0.46 0.08
CA SER A 98 -11.88 -0.50 0.03
C SER A 98 -11.79 -1.61 1.08
N ALA A 99 -10.58 -1.97 1.53
CA ALA A 99 -10.39 -3.03 2.53
C ALA A 99 -10.90 -2.63 3.93
N VAL A 100 -11.14 -1.33 4.16
CA VAL A 100 -11.62 -0.82 5.45
C VAL A 100 -13.03 -1.28 5.78
N ASP A 101 -13.86 -1.53 4.77
CA ASP A 101 -15.23 -1.99 5.01
C ASP A 101 -15.24 -3.39 5.65
N GLU A 102 -14.48 -4.33 5.09
CA GLU A 102 -14.30 -5.68 5.66
C GLU A 102 -13.60 -5.64 7.04
N LEU A 103 -12.58 -4.81 7.17
CA LEU A 103 -11.90 -4.61 8.46
C LEU A 103 -12.86 -4.09 9.54
N GLY A 104 -13.74 -3.16 9.17
CA GLY A 104 -14.72 -2.59 10.10
C GLY A 104 -15.74 -3.62 10.59
N GLU A 105 -16.16 -4.55 9.73
CA GLU A 105 -17.03 -5.66 10.13
C GLU A 105 -16.34 -6.58 11.14
N ILE A 106 -15.09 -6.97 10.88
CA ILE A 106 -14.30 -7.81 11.79
C ILE A 106 -14.11 -7.12 13.14
N LEU A 107 -13.71 -5.83 13.13
CA LEU A 107 -13.51 -5.07 14.36
C LEU A 107 -14.80 -4.94 15.17
N ASN A 108 -15.95 -4.78 14.52
CA ASN A 108 -17.22 -4.70 15.23
C ASN A 108 -17.69 -6.05 15.80
N GLN A 109 -17.34 -7.17 15.16
CA GLN A 109 -17.62 -8.51 15.67
C GLN A 109 -16.77 -8.83 16.90
N GLU A 110 -15.50 -8.46 16.88
CA GLU A 110 -14.53 -8.80 17.94
C GLU A 110 -14.46 -7.76 19.08
N PHE A 111 -14.80 -6.48 18.81
CA PHE A 111 -14.61 -5.36 19.74
C PHE A 111 -15.86 -4.47 19.90
N ASP A 112 -16.82 -4.94 20.71
CA ASP A 112 -17.99 -4.20 21.24
C ASP A 112 -18.81 -3.34 20.24
N GLY A 113 -18.66 -3.55 18.93
CA GLY A 113 -19.41 -2.86 17.87
C GLY A 113 -19.22 -1.34 17.78
N LYS A 114 -18.10 -0.79 18.27
CA LYS A 114 -17.90 0.68 18.36
C LYS A 114 -17.19 1.32 17.15
N PHE A 115 -16.71 0.53 16.20
CA PHE A 115 -15.97 1.03 15.05
C PHE A 115 -16.92 1.49 13.94
N ARG A 116 -16.83 2.77 13.55
CA ARG A 116 -17.80 3.39 12.61
C ARG A 116 -17.19 3.80 11.28
N MET A 117 -15.87 3.68 11.13
CA MET A 117 -15.19 4.13 9.93
C MET A 117 -15.34 3.11 8.80
N HIS A 118 -16.02 3.54 7.74
CA HIS A 118 -16.10 2.86 6.45
C HIS A 118 -15.21 3.57 5.42
N ARG A 119 -15.13 3.03 4.20
CA ARG A 119 -14.30 3.57 3.11
C ARG A 119 -14.43 5.08 2.90
N THR A 120 -15.65 5.64 3.00
CA THR A 120 -15.89 7.07 2.77
C THR A 120 -15.33 7.93 3.89
N ILE A 121 -15.47 7.48 5.14
CA ILE A 121 -14.90 8.17 6.30
C ILE A 121 -13.37 8.06 6.26
N CYS A 122 -12.84 6.87 5.96
CA CYS A 122 -11.40 6.68 5.80
C CYS A 122 -10.82 7.59 4.71
N ALA A 123 -11.43 7.62 3.52
CA ALA A 123 -11.03 8.52 2.44
C ALA A 123 -11.08 10.00 2.85
N ALA A 124 -12.12 10.42 3.59
CA ALA A 124 -12.23 11.78 4.09
C ALA A 124 -11.14 12.13 5.12
N VAL A 125 -10.79 11.21 6.01
CA VAL A 125 -9.69 11.38 6.98
C VAL A 125 -8.36 11.47 6.25
N ILE A 126 -8.11 10.58 5.28
CA ILE A 126 -6.89 10.63 4.45
C ILE A 126 -6.79 11.98 3.74
N LYS A 127 -7.85 12.40 3.04
CA LYS A 127 -7.84 13.61 2.22
C LYS A 127 -7.78 14.91 3.02
N ASN A 128 -8.55 15.00 4.10
CA ASN A 128 -8.75 16.28 4.80
C ASN A 128 -7.85 16.46 6.03
N VAL A 129 -7.32 15.36 6.59
CA VAL A 129 -6.52 15.39 7.81
C VAL A 129 -5.08 14.94 7.55
N LEU A 130 -4.88 13.75 6.98
CA LEU A 130 -3.54 13.21 6.79
C LEU A 130 -2.81 13.94 5.66
N ALA A 131 -3.45 14.13 4.50
CA ALA A 131 -2.83 14.76 3.35
C ALA A 131 -2.38 16.19 3.64
N SER A 132 -3.22 17.01 4.31
CA SER A 132 -2.85 18.36 4.72
C SER A 132 -1.66 18.36 5.67
N HIS A 133 -1.68 17.52 6.71
CA HIS A 133 -0.57 17.40 7.65
C HIS A 133 0.75 17.01 6.99
N PHE A 134 0.74 15.99 6.12
CA PHE A 134 1.95 15.52 5.45
C PHE A 134 2.43 16.48 4.36
N LYS A 135 1.51 17.16 3.67
CA LYS A 135 1.87 18.24 2.73
C LYS A 135 2.59 19.37 3.46
N ASP A 136 2.01 19.91 4.52
CA ASP A 136 2.64 20.99 5.29
C ASP A 136 4.02 20.60 5.84
N LYS A 137 4.13 19.35 6.30
CA LYS A 137 5.40 18.79 6.77
C LYS A 137 6.43 18.68 5.64
N LEU A 138 6.02 18.18 4.48
CA LEU A 138 6.89 18.08 3.29
C LEU A 138 7.36 19.46 2.84
N ASP A 139 6.44 20.41 2.70
CA ASP A 139 6.74 21.78 2.27
C ASP A 139 7.76 22.43 3.18
N LYS A 140 7.60 22.26 4.49
CA LYS A 140 8.58 22.75 5.47
C LYS A 140 9.96 22.11 5.28
N MET A 141 10.02 20.79 5.12
CA MET A 141 11.29 20.08 4.94
C MET A 141 12.02 20.50 3.65
N VAL A 142 11.29 20.68 2.55
CA VAL A 142 11.89 21.11 1.26
C VAL A 142 12.36 22.56 1.34
N LYS A 143 11.59 23.45 1.99
CA LYS A 143 11.97 24.87 2.16
C LYS A 143 13.18 25.09 3.08
N GLU A 144 13.39 24.20 4.04
CA GLU A 144 14.56 24.23 4.92
C GLU A 144 15.83 23.70 4.23
N ALA A 145 15.69 22.98 3.11
CA ALA A 145 16.82 22.49 2.35
C ALA A 145 17.52 23.65 1.61
N PRO A 146 18.86 23.59 1.40
CA PRO A 146 19.59 24.63 0.67
C PRO A 146 19.22 24.72 -0.83
N GLY A 147 18.50 23.72 -1.34
CA GLY A 147 18.01 23.64 -2.71
C GLY A 147 17.33 22.30 -2.95
N TYR A 148 16.62 22.19 -4.07
CA TYR A 148 15.90 20.97 -4.44
C TYR A 148 16.03 20.66 -5.94
N SER A 149 15.69 19.44 -6.33
CA SER A 149 15.57 19.05 -7.74
C SER A 149 14.22 18.39 -7.97
N LEU A 150 13.71 18.47 -9.20
CA LEU A 150 12.44 17.84 -9.58
C LEU A 150 12.70 16.64 -10.49
N MET A 151 11.90 15.60 -10.33
CA MET A 151 11.78 14.48 -11.26
C MET A 151 10.38 14.52 -11.84
N LEU A 152 10.29 14.66 -13.15
CA LEU A 152 9.06 14.86 -13.90
C LEU A 152 8.84 13.66 -14.80
N ASP A 153 7.68 13.04 -14.69
CA ASP A 153 7.30 11.89 -15.52
C ASP A 153 5.89 12.09 -16.06
N GLU A 154 5.75 12.02 -17.38
CA GLU A 154 4.45 12.14 -18.05
C GLU A 154 3.90 10.72 -18.30
N SER A 155 2.66 10.48 -17.88
CA SER A 155 1.95 9.25 -18.19
C SER A 155 0.60 9.57 -18.83
N THR A 156 0.14 8.70 -19.74
CA THR A 156 -1.20 8.79 -20.33
C THR A 156 -2.05 7.67 -19.73
N ASP A 157 -3.17 8.03 -19.12
CA ASP A 157 -4.08 7.06 -18.55
C ASP A 157 -4.95 6.38 -19.62
N VAL A 158 -5.75 5.39 -19.20
CA VAL A 158 -6.63 4.62 -20.10
C VAL A 158 -7.76 5.43 -20.73
N SER A 159 -7.98 6.66 -20.26
CA SER A 159 -8.97 7.60 -20.77
C SER A 159 -8.37 8.68 -21.66
N ASP A 160 -7.12 8.51 -22.09
CA ASP A 160 -6.31 9.48 -22.84
C ASP A 160 -6.02 10.78 -22.06
N ALA A 161 -6.25 10.79 -20.74
CA ALA A 161 -5.88 11.92 -19.90
C ALA A 161 -4.39 11.84 -19.55
N LYS A 162 -3.67 12.92 -19.81
CA LYS A 162 -2.24 13.03 -19.50
C LYS A 162 -2.06 13.50 -18.06
N GLN A 163 -1.19 12.83 -17.32
CA GLN A 163 -0.87 13.12 -15.94
C GLN A 163 0.63 13.43 -15.84
N LEU A 164 0.98 14.52 -15.19
CA LEU A 164 2.35 14.88 -14.85
C LEU A 164 2.61 14.53 -13.39
N CYS A 165 3.41 13.49 -13.18
CA CYS A 165 3.90 13.09 -11.87
C CYS A 165 5.15 13.92 -11.53
N ILE A 166 5.14 14.56 -10.37
CA ILE A 166 6.22 15.40 -9.89
C ILE A 166 6.73 14.82 -8.57
N SER A 167 7.99 14.42 -8.56
CA SER A 167 8.71 14.03 -7.36
C SER A 167 9.81 15.04 -7.06
N VAL A 168 10.11 15.26 -5.79
CA VAL A 168 11.14 16.19 -5.32
C VAL A 168 12.30 15.42 -4.69
N ARG A 169 13.52 15.84 -5.01
CA ARG A 169 14.76 15.41 -4.40
C ARG A 169 15.36 16.57 -3.62
N PHE A 170 15.63 16.39 -2.34
CA PHE A 170 16.20 17.44 -1.47
C PHE A 170 17.04 16.85 -0.34
N TYR A 171 17.87 17.68 0.30
CA TYR A 171 18.60 17.28 1.49
C TYR A 171 17.71 17.38 2.74
N ASN A 172 17.46 16.26 3.40
CA ASN A 172 16.67 16.22 4.62
C ASN A 172 17.59 16.35 5.84
N SER A 173 17.59 17.52 6.47
CA SER A 173 18.36 17.81 7.68
C SER A 173 17.99 16.94 8.88
N GLY A 174 16.77 16.40 8.92
CA GLY A 174 16.32 15.52 10.00
C GLY A 174 16.95 14.12 9.94
N THR A 175 17.20 13.62 8.73
CA THR A 175 17.83 12.31 8.50
C THR A 175 19.29 12.41 8.05
N ASN A 176 19.78 13.63 7.82
CA ASN A 176 21.10 13.93 7.26
C ASN A 176 21.38 13.19 5.93
N CYS A 177 20.36 12.98 5.11
CA CYS A 177 20.49 12.29 3.82
C CYS A 177 19.68 12.97 2.71
N ILE A 178 20.07 12.73 1.46
CA ILE A 178 19.24 13.08 0.31
C ILE A 178 18.00 12.19 0.34
N SER A 179 16.83 12.82 0.23
CA SER A 179 15.53 12.16 0.23
C SER A 179 14.81 12.46 -1.07
N ASP A 180 14.22 11.41 -1.65
CA ASP A 180 13.35 11.48 -2.80
C ASP A 180 11.93 11.18 -2.34
N THR A 181 10.98 12.02 -2.72
CA THR A 181 9.59 11.79 -2.36
C THR A 181 8.63 12.40 -3.37
N PHE A 182 7.40 11.89 -3.38
CA PHE A 182 6.33 12.40 -4.21
C PHE A 182 5.94 13.81 -3.75
N LEU A 183 5.82 14.74 -4.70
CA LEU A 183 5.41 16.12 -4.43
C LEU A 183 3.94 16.31 -4.81
N ASP A 184 3.61 16.07 -6.09
CA ASP A 184 2.25 16.26 -6.59
C ASP A 184 2.01 15.45 -7.89
N LEU A 185 0.73 15.24 -8.21
CA LEU A 185 0.26 14.62 -9.44
C LEU A 185 -0.82 15.51 -10.03
N LYS A 186 -0.58 16.05 -11.22
CA LYS A 186 -1.50 16.98 -11.88
C LYS A 186 -1.90 16.45 -13.24
N GLU A 187 -3.19 16.54 -13.52
CA GLU A 187 -3.73 16.31 -14.85
C GLU A 187 -3.38 17.51 -15.75
N ILE A 188 -2.84 17.23 -16.94
CA ILE A 188 -2.46 18.25 -17.91
C ILE A 188 -3.40 18.19 -19.13
N PRO A 189 -4.10 19.30 -19.46
CA PRO A 189 -4.96 19.36 -20.63
C PRO A 189 -4.10 19.47 -21.91
N GLY A 190 -3.60 18.32 -22.37
CA GLY A 190 -2.72 18.20 -23.54
C GLY A 190 -1.23 18.21 -23.20
N GLY A 191 -0.42 17.59 -24.06
CA GLY A 191 1.03 17.37 -23.84
C GLY A 191 1.94 18.45 -24.42
N THR A 192 1.49 19.71 -24.44
CA THR A 192 2.35 20.80 -24.95
C THR A 192 3.29 21.28 -23.85
N ALA A 193 4.50 21.72 -24.24
CA ALA A 193 5.49 22.23 -23.31
C ALA A 193 5.02 23.46 -22.51
N GLU A 194 4.14 24.29 -23.07
CA GLU A 194 3.56 25.44 -22.37
C GLU A 194 2.68 24.98 -21.20
N VAL A 195 1.77 24.04 -21.47
CA VAL A 195 0.84 23.51 -20.45
C VAL A 195 1.62 22.83 -19.33
N MET A 196 2.64 22.03 -19.67
CA MET A 196 3.49 21.39 -18.67
C MET A 196 4.28 22.40 -17.84
N TYR A 197 4.81 23.45 -18.49
CA TYR A 197 5.51 24.52 -17.78
C TYR A 197 4.58 25.23 -16.78
N GLN A 198 3.38 25.62 -17.20
CA GLN A 198 2.39 26.25 -16.31
C GLN A 198 2.03 25.32 -15.16
N CYS A 199 1.82 24.02 -15.44
CA CYS A 199 1.53 23.02 -14.42
C CYS A 199 2.65 22.91 -13.38
N VAL A 200 3.92 22.92 -13.80
CA VAL A 200 5.06 22.90 -12.87
C VAL A 200 5.07 24.18 -12.03
N MET A 201 4.86 25.35 -12.63
CA MET A 201 4.84 26.62 -11.90
C MET A 201 3.68 26.69 -10.90
N ASP A 202 2.51 26.16 -11.25
CA ASP A 202 1.35 26.08 -10.35
C ASP A 202 1.65 25.17 -9.16
N VAL A 203 2.28 24.00 -9.38
CA VAL A 203 2.71 23.12 -8.29
C VAL A 203 3.75 23.79 -7.41
N LEU A 204 4.74 24.46 -7.99
CA LEU A 204 5.73 25.21 -7.20
C LEU A 204 5.06 26.30 -6.36
N SER A 205 4.08 27.02 -6.91
CA SER A 205 3.29 28.00 -6.17
C SER A 205 2.44 27.36 -5.06
N ASP A 206 1.77 26.24 -5.33
CA ASP A 206 0.92 25.49 -4.40
C ASP A 206 1.70 24.95 -3.19
N HIS A 207 3.00 24.72 -3.36
CA HIS A 207 3.93 24.30 -2.31
C HIS A 207 4.79 25.46 -1.77
N GLY A 208 4.66 26.66 -2.34
CA GLY A 208 5.43 27.86 -1.96
C GLY A 208 6.94 27.71 -2.19
N LEU A 209 7.33 26.98 -3.24
CA LEU A 209 8.71 26.73 -3.64
C LEU A 209 9.11 27.69 -4.77
N ALA A 210 10.31 28.24 -4.70
CA ALA A 210 10.82 29.13 -5.73
C ALA A 210 11.64 28.36 -6.76
N LEU A 211 11.34 28.53 -8.05
CA LEU A 211 12.09 27.91 -9.15
C LEU A 211 13.60 28.24 -9.11
N LYS A 212 13.97 29.40 -8.54
CA LYS A 212 15.37 29.82 -8.35
C LYS A 212 16.17 28.90 -7.42
N ASP A 213 15.50 28.25 -6.47
CA ASP A 213 16.12 27.31 -5.54
C ASP A 213 16.16 25.87 -6.12
N CYS A 214 15.59 25.68 -7.31
CA CYS A 214 15.67 24.43 -8.04
C CYS A 214 17.04 24.30 -8.73
N VAL A 215 17.82 23.29 -8.32
CA VAL A 215 19.16 23.03 -8.84
C VAL A 215 19.12 22.22 -10.15
N GLY A 216 18.06 21.42 -10.35
CA GLY A 216 17.93 20.64 -11.56
C GLY A 216 16.60 19.94 -11.72
N ILE A 217 16.35 19.52 -12.95
CA ILE A 217 15.20 18.71 -13.34
C ILE A 217 15.67 17.41 -13.98
N ALA A 218 14.97 16.33 -13.69
CA ALA A 218 15.11 15.06 -14.36
C ALA A 218 13.81 14.69 -15.05
N THR A 219 13.88 14.26 -16.30
CA THR A 219 12.69 13.94 -17.11
C THR A 219 13.04 12.93 -18.20
N ASP A 220 12.03 12.34 -18.84
CA ASP A 220 12.23 11.58 -20.06
C ASP A 220 12.89 12.42 -21.17
N GLY A 221 13.43 11.73 -22.18
CA GLY A 221 14.10 12.37 -23.30
C GLY A 221 13.15 12.95 -24.36
N ALA A 222 11.83 13.04 -24.09
CA ALA A 222 10.85 13.44 -25.10
C ALA A 222 11.11 14.87 -25.57
N ASN A 223 10.84 15.16 -26.85
CA ASN A 223 11.09 16.49 -27.42
C ASN A 223 10.29 17.60 -26.72
N SER A 224 9.09 17.31 -26.24
CA SER A 224 8.27 18.24 -25.44
C SER A 224 8.92 18.60 -24.10
N MET A 225 9.73 17.69 -23.53
CA MET A 225 10.41 17.86 -22.24
C MET A 225 11.83 18.42 -22.39
N CYS A 226 12.60 17.86 -23.32
CA CYS A 226 14.06 18.04 -23.46
C CYS A 226 14.50 18.62 -24.81
N GLY A 227 13.57 19.05 -25.67
CA GLY A 227 13.89 19.56 -27.01
C GLY A 227 14.81 20.80 -27.01
N GLU A 228 15.28 21.18 -28.19
CA GLU A 228 16.16 22.36 -28.34
C GLU A 228 15.39 23.69 -28.21
N HIS A 229 14.15 23.70 -28.72
CA HIS A 229 13.30 24.89 -28.75
C HIS A 229 11.90 24.57 -28.24
N ASN A 230 11.31 25.50 -27.50
CA ASN A 230 9.92 25.45 -27.04
C ASN A 230 9.55 24.18 -26.26
N CYS A 231 10.50 23.62 -25.53
CA CYS A 231 10.28 22.48 -24.61
C CYS A 231 10.19 22.97 -23.15
N LEU A 232 9.74 22.10 -22.25
CA LEU A 232 9.65 22.38 -20.81
C LEU A 232 10.99 22.86 -20.24
N TRP A 233 12.06 22.13 -20.53
CA TRP A 233 13.42 22.48 -20.09
C TRP A 233 13.83 23.89 -20.53
N SER A 234 13.65 24.22 -21.82
CA SER A 234 14.05 25.53 -22.35
C SER A 234 13.31 26.68 -21.65
N ARG A 235 12.04 26.48 -21.29
CA ARG A 235 11.22 27.45 -20.57
C ARG A 235 11.68 27.64 -19.14
N LEU A 236 11.89 26.54 -18.41
CA LEU A 236 12.37 26.59 -17.03
C LEU A 236 13.78 27.21 -16.95
N ARG A 237 14.64 26.89 -17.92
CA ARG A 237 16.00 27.45 -17.99
C ARG A 237 16.02 28.96 -18.25
N ASN A 238 15.04 29.49 -18.98
CA ASN A 238 14.94 30.93 -19.20
C ASN A 238 14.67 31.71 -17.90
N GLU A 239 14.06 31.09 -16.89
CA GLU A 239 13.84 31.69 -15.57
C GLU A 239 14.93 31.36 -14.56
N ASN A 240 15.56 30.20 -14.69
CA ASN A 240 16.68 29.77 -13.88
C ASN A 240 17.83 29.27 -14.78
N GLU A 241 18.77 30.17 -15.08
CA GLU A 241 19.90 29.89 -15.96
C GLU A 241 20.84 28.78 -15.42
N ASN A 242 20.85 28.57 -14.10
CA ASN A 242 21.69 27.60 -13.41
C ASN A 242 21.05 26.20 -13.31
N LEU A 243 19.83 26.03 -13.82
CA LEU A 243 19.13 24.76 -13.79
C LEU A 243 19.94 23.70 -14.55
N ILE A 244 19.99 22.48 -14.03
CA ILE A 244 20.65 21.33 -14.66
C ILE A 244 19.59 20.36 -15.20
N LEU A 245 19.73 19.93 -16.45
CA LEU A 245 18.89 18.89 -17.04
C LEU A 245 19.55 17.52 -16.92
N VAL A 246 18.81 16.55 -16.36
CA VAL A 246 19.20 15.14 -16.33
C VAL A 246 18.19 14.32 -17.12
N LYS A 247 18.60 13.75 -18.26
CA LYS A 247 17.72 12.86 -19.03
C LYS A 247 17.59 11.50 -18.34
N CYS A 248 16.41 10.91 -18.38
CA CYS A 248 16.16 9.60 -17.82
C CYS A 248 17.04 8.54 -18.50
N MET A 249 17.91 7.89 -17.72
CA MET A 249 18.79 6.84 -18.21
C MET A 249 18.00 5.62 -18.70
N CYS A 250 16.90 5.27 -18.04
CA CYS A 250 16.05 4.14 -18.42
C CYS A 250 15.48 4.36 -19.83
N HIS A 251 14.83 5.50 -20.06
CA HIS A 251 14.31 5.87 -21.39
C HIS A 251 15.42 5.99 -22.43
N SER A 252 16.58 6.55 -22.05
CA SER A 252 17.72 6.69 -22.98
C SER A 252 18.27 5.34 -23.42
N LEU A 253 18.35 4.37 -22.50
CA LEU A 253 18.77 3.00 -22.80
C LEU A 253 17.74 2.25 -23.63
N ASP A 254 16.46 2.38 -23.28
CA ASP A 254 15.36 1.75 -24.02
C ASP A 254 15.31 2.23 -25.47
N LEU A 255 15.42 3.55 -25.70
CA LEU A 255 15.50 4.14 -27.04
C LEU A 255 16.71 3.64 -27.83
N LEU A 256 17.87 3.50 -27.19
CA LEU A 256 19.07 2.97 -27.84
C LEU A 256 18.89 1.51 -28.27
N VAL A 257 18.33 0.68 -27.38
CA VAL A 257 18.06 -0.74 -27.66
C VAL A 257 17.03 -0.87 -28.76
N ALA A 258 15.93 -0.12 -28.70
CA ALA A 258 14.89 -0.12 -29.74
C ALA A 258 15.47 0.27 -31.11
N ALA A 259 16.21 1.38 -31.19
CA ALA A 259 16.82 1.84 -32.42
C ALA A 259 17.78 0.80 -33.02
N LYS A 260 18.65 0.19 -32.19
CA LYS A 260 19.60 -0.83 -32.68
C LYS A 260 18.94 -2.16 -33.05
N SER A 261 17.87 -2.52 -32.34
CA SER A 261 17.09 -3.71 -32.65
C SER A 261 16.39 -3.57 -33.99
N MET A 262 15.84 -2.39 -34.32
CA MET A 262 15.25 -2.14 -35.64
C MET A 262 16.25 -2.25 -36.79
N GLU A 263 17.52 -1.87 -36.60
CA GLU A 263 18.57 -2.06 -37.62
C GLU A 263 18.94 -3.53 -37.87
N THR A 264 18.61 -4.42 -36.93
CA THR A 264 19.05 -5.82 -36.93
C THR A 264 17.91 -6.83 -37.04
N MET A 265 16.66 -6.40 -36.85
CA MET A 265 15.49 -7.26 -37.00
C MET A 265 15.27 -7.62 -38.48
N PRO A 266 15.12 -8.91 -38.81
CA PRO A 266 14.76 -9.31 -40.16
C PRO A 266 13.37 -8.76 -40.50
N SER A 267 13.22 -8.22 -41.71
CA SER A 267 12.01 -7.57 -42.24
C SER A 267 10.75 -8.45 -42.29
N ALA A 268 10.84 -9.71 -41.88
CA ALA A 268 9.70 -10.59 -41.68
C ALA A 268 9.02 -10.45 -40.30
N LEU A 269 9.60 -9.66 -39.39
CA LEU A 269 9.12 -9.40 -38.02
C LEU A 269 8.67 -7.95 -37.80
N GLU A 270 8.84 -7.06 -38.79
CA GLU A 270 8.17 -5.75 -38.84
C GLU A 270 6.69 -5.92 -39.22
#